data_AF-M3CCM8-F1
#
_entry.id   AF-M3CCM8-F1
#
_cell.length_a   1.000
_cell.length_b   1.000
_cell.length_c   1.000
_cell.angle_alpha   90.00
_cell.angle_beta   90.00
_cell.angle_gamma   90.00
#
_symmetry.space_group_name_H-M   'P 1'
#
loop_
_entity.id
_entity.type
_entity.pdbx_description
1 polymer ?
#
loop_
_entity_poly.entity_id
_entity_poly.type
_entity_poly.pdbx_seq_one_letter_code
_entity_poly.pdbx_strand_id
1 'polypeptide(L)'
;MESSAVPGSSVPAMLPRATQSAQDTETSRPSPAMPQRLFPPVSRRELTGALSSPAMQVKNLLRSNQGALARRVPAIRSELDQKKDLERRVRKRIAPYKNYTEVLPPFSFPEMIVMGIVCSSWNRGVPGLHYWIMQNFGYYRNLAMMYESGYGGERDMRRAANVHLDFASAFSDLDLPIFRPKFQGPREDEEVTYEVFSSGRWAAGPAATVSQFLRPCLLGESDSRSPFRLMDLPAELRLRIYEYALLLPKSGVQVSHKGPGGFAGLHAFSRDYNRPPTRVSAYGPDRGARLPSRLKCPAPAVHLALFAVSKAVYKEAMPVFYGGNLFVCEDVQDLYRLLSKLREHCLHHLRHITFSITKRCKPMATKAFKLLATLPRLKELDIWIHEPSFSTEGNGYVGLSGFLLPGFPQLRRVRGLKAVRFHGDCPTVTSVLGKEMLQPKKEKKKAVVRKREAVSLTGTKAKKAKLT
;
A
#
# COMPACT_ATOMS: atom_id res chain seq x y z
N MET A 1 59.64 15.46 11.05
CA MET A 1 59.32 14.08 10.61
C MET A 1 57.95 13.76 11.18
N GLU A 2 56.85 13.60 10.45
CA GLU A 2 56.55 13.54 9.02
C GLU A 2 55.25 14.33 8.78
N SER A 3 55.19 14.98 7.62
CA SER A 3 54.09 15.78 7.10
C SER A 3 53.28 14.91 6.14
N SER A 4 51.97 14.76 6.34
CA SER A 4 51.08 14.14 5.36
C SER A 4 50.18 15.19 4.72
N ALA A 5 50.52 15.52 3.47
CA ALA A 5 49.78 16.42 2.60
C ALA A 5 48.43 15.85 2.16
N VAL A 6 47.42 16.71 2.07
CA VAL A 6 46.12 16.46 1.44
C VAL A 6 46.16 16.97 0.00
N PRO A 7 45.78 16.20 -1.02
CA PRO A 7 45.72 16.70 -2.39
C PRO A 7 44.38 17.39 -2.67
N GLY A 8 44.48 18.57 -3.27
CA GLY A 8 43.35 19.41 -3.71
C GLY A 8 42.59 18.81 -4.89
N SER A 9 41.27 18.97 -4.83
CA SER A 9 40.32 18.63 -5.90
C SER A 9 39.98 19.89 -6.68
N SER A 10 40.46 19.96 -7.92
CA SER A 10 40.13 20.97 -8.91
C SER A 10 38.73 20.75 -9.50
N VAL A 11 37.94 21.82 -9.55
CA VAL A 11 36.63 21.88 -10.21
C VAL A 11 36.83 22.49 -11.61
N PRO A 12 36.35 21.87 -12.70
CA PRO A 12 36.34 22.52 -13.99
C PRO A 12 35.01 23.26 -14.23
N ALA A 13 35.14 24.54 -14.57
CA ALA A 13 34.07 25.37 -15.11
C ALA A 13 33.64 24.87 -16.50
N MET A 14 32.33 24.73 -16.72
CA MET A 14 31.74 24.54 -18.05
C MET A 14 30.90 25.75 -18.44
N LEU A 15 31.33 26.40 -19.52
CA LEU A 15 30.60 27.40 -20.29
C LEU A 15 29.47 26.74 -21.12
N PRO A 16 28.36 27.44 -21.40
CA PRO A 16 27.34 26.95 -22.32
C PRO A 16 27.65 27.35 -23.77
N ARG A 17 27.51 26.39 -24.69
CA ARG A 17 27.59 26.61 -26.14
C ARG A 17 26.17 26.57 -26.72
N ALA A 18 25.79 27.68 -27.36
CA ALA A 18 24.59 27.80 -28.16
C ALA A 18 24.67 26.93 -29.42
N THR A 19 23.55 26.34 -29.84
CA THR A 19 23.29 25.94 -31.23
C THR A 19 21.84 26.22 -31.59
N GLN A 20 21.66 26.98 -32.67
CA GLN A 20 20.43 27.22 -33.41
C GLN A 20 20.25 26.14 -34.49
N SER A 21 18.99 25.79 -34.80
CA SER A 21 18.49 25.22 -36.08
C SER A 21 16.98 24.97 -35.87
N ALA A 22 16.05 25.71 -36.48
CA ALA A 22 15.45 25.49 -37.81
C ALA A 22 14.97 24.02 -38.00
N GLN A 23 13.78 23.66 -38.49
CA GLN A 23 12.70 24.32 -39.24
C GLN A 23 11.52 23.31 -39.32
N ASP A 24 10.28 23.80 -39.54
CA ASP A 24 9.15 23.16 -40.26
C ASP A 24 8.51 21.87 -39.65
N THR A 25 7.21 21.55 -39.76
CA THR A 25 6.13 21.91 -40.69
C THR A 25 4.78 21.59 -40.01
N GLU A 26 3.81 22.51 -40.08
CA GLU A 26 2.40 22.24 -39.74
C GLU A 26 1.75 21.41 -40.86
N THR A 27 1.11 20.29 -40.51
CA THR A 27 0.14 19.62 -41.38
C THR A 27 -1.09 19.25 -40.56
N SER A 28 -2.16 19.99 -40.83
CA SER A 28 -3.52 19.76 -40.36
C SER A 28 -4.04 18.42 -40.88
N ARG A 29 -4.61 17.61 -39.99
CA ARG A 29 -5.42 16.43 -40.35
C ARG A 29 -6.84 16.59 -39.81
N PRO A 30 -7.87 16.25 -40.61
CA PRO A 30 -9.26 16.37 -40.19
C PRO A 30 -9.70 15.20 -39.29
N SER A 31 -10.56 15.51 -38.34
CA SER A 31 -11.25 14.56 -37.45
C SER A 31 -12.15 13.60 -38.23
N PRO A 32 -12.12 12.28 -37.94
CA PRO A 32 -13.12 11.36 -38.46
C PRO A 32 -14.39 11.39 -37.60
N ALA A 33 -15.53 11.43 -38.28
CA ALA A 33 -16.87 11.39 -37.71
C ALA A 33 -17.12 10.08 -36.92
N MET A 34 -17.81 10.21 -35.77
CA MET A 34 -18.29 9.08 -34.98
C MET A 34 -19.52 8.41 -35.64
N PRO A 35 -19.60 7.07 -35.65
CA PRO A 35 -20.82 6.37 -36.05
C PRO A 35 -21.83 6.32 -34.88
N GLN A 36 -23.05 6.80 -35.14
CA GLN A 36 -24.19 6.65 -34.25
C GLN A 36 -24.55 5.16 -34.11
N ARG A 37 -24.52 4.62 -32.88
CA ARG A 37 -25.05 3.29 -32.56
C ARG A 37 -26.54 3.38 -32.25
N LEU A 38 -27.35 2.82 -33.13
CA LEU A 38 -28.75 2.49 -32.90
C LEU A 38 -28.85 1.35 -31.87
N PHE A 39 -29.55 1.59 -30.76
CA PHE A 39 -29.96 0.53 -29.83
C PHE A 39 -31.31 -0.04 -30.26
N PRO A 40 -31.53 -1.37 -30.18
CA PRO A 40 -32.84 -1.95 -30.43
C PRO A 40 -33.79 -1.74 -29.23
N PRO A 41 -35.12 -1.68 -29.46
CA PRO A 41 -36.09 -1.54 -28.39
C PRO A 41 -36.19 -2.83 -27.57
N VAL A 42 -36.06 -2.69 -26.25
CA VAL A 42 -36.29 -3.78 -25.29
C VAL A 42 -37.80 -3.97 -25.11
N SER A 43 -38.26 -5.17 -25.43
CA SER A 43 -39.65 -5.62 -25.26
C SER A 43 -40.05 -5.64 -23.78
N ARG A 44 -41.14 -4.95 -23.48
CA ARG A 44 -41.71 -4.78 -22.15
C ARG A 44 -42.87 -5.77 -21.99
N ARG A 45 -42.61 -6.96 -21.44
CA ARG A 45 -43.67 -7.88 -21.00
C ARG A 45 -43.28 -8.60 -19.72
N GLU A 46 -44.25 -8.62 -18.80
CA GLU A 46 -44.40 -9.45 -17.60
C GLU A 46 -43.66 -9.02 -16.32
N LEU A 47 -44.33 -8.19 -15.54
CA LEU A 47 -44.21 -8.13 -14.07
C LEU A 47 -45.57 -7.71 -13.48
N THR A 48 -46.51 -8.65 -13.40
CA THR A 48 -47.72 -8.54 -12.57
C THR A 48 -47.48 -9.28 -11.26
N GLY A 49 -46.91 -8.58 -10.29
CA GLY A 49 -46.71 -9.09 -8.93
C GLY A 49 -46.91 -7.97 -7.90
N ALA A 50 -48.05 -8.02 -7.21
CA ALA A 50 -48.41 -7.30 -5.98
C ALA A 50 -47.88 -5.86 -5.83
N LEU A 51 -48.67 -4.89 -6.33
CA LEU A 51 -48.48 -3.47 -6.06
C LEU A 51 -48.73 -3.17 -4.56
N SER A 52 -47.69 -3.24 -3.74
CA SER A 52 -47.71 -2.51 -2.46
C SER A 52 -47.76 -1.02 -2.77
N SER A 53 -48.80 -0.32 -2.30
CA SER A 53 -48.99 1.11 -2.55
C SER A 53 -47.68 1.90 -2.33
N PRO A 54 -47.24 2.75 -3.28
CA PRO A 54 -46.03 3.57 -3.15
C PRO A 54 -46.00 4.39 -1.85
N ALA A 55 -47.16 4.80 -1.34
CA ALA A 55 -47.30 5.51 -0.07
C ALA A 55 -46.90 4.67 1.16
N MET A 56 -47.14 3.35 1.13
CA MET A 56 -46.69 2.43 2.18
C MET A 56 -45.17 2.22 2.15
N GLN A 57 -44.57 2.14 0.96
CA GLN A 57 -43.12 2.04 0.81
C GLN A 57 -42.41 3.30 1.32
N VAL A 58 -42.92 4.49 1.00
CA VAL A 58 -42.37 5.78 1.50
C VAL A 58 -42.50 5.90 3.03
N LYS A 59 -43.65 5.51 3.60
CA LYS A 59 -43.83 5.53 5.07
C LYS A 59 -42.88 4.56 5.79
N ASN A 60 -42.64 3.37 5.22
CA ASN A 60 -41.70 2.40 5.79
C ASN A 60 -40.24 2.87 5.68
N LEU A 61 -39.87 3.52 4.57
CA LEU A 61 -38.55 4.16 4.41
C LEU A 61 -38.34 5.28 5.43
N LEU A 62 -39.32 6.17 5.61
CA LEU A 62 -39.27 7.26 6.59
C LEU A 62 -39.19 6.75 8.03
N ARG A 63 -39.98 5.74 8.40
CA ARG A 63 -39.91 5.10 9.73
C ARG A 63 -38.57 4.41 9.98
N SER A 64 -38.02 3.70 8.98
CA SER A 64 -36.71 3.06 9.13
C SER A 64 -35.59 4.09 9.32
N ASN A 65 -35.67 5.23 8.62
CA ASN A 65 -34.70 6.31 8.73
C ASN A 65 -34.81 7.04 10.08
N GLN A 66 -36.01 7.27 10.60
CA GLN A 66 -36.20 7.88 11.93
C GLN A 66 -35.60 7.02 13.05
N GLY A 67 -35.79 5.70 13.01
CA GLY A 67 -35.17 4.78 13.98
C GLY A 67 -33.64 4.78 13.93
N ALA A 68 -33.05 4.87 12.73
CA ALA A 68 -31.61 4.99 12.56
C ALA A 68 -31.07 6.35 13.04
N LEU A 69 -31.80 7.44 12.79
CA LEU A 69 -31.46 8.78 13.28
C LEU A 69 -31.51 8.86 14.81
N ALA A 70 -32.54 8.31 15.46
CA ALA A 70 -32.68 8.32 16.91
C ALA A 70 -31.51 7.61 17.62
N ARG A 71 -30.96 6.54 17.04
CA ARG A 71 -29.76 5.87 17.58
C ARG A 71 -28.46 6.61 17.29
N ARG A 72 -28.40 7.41 16.23
CA ARG A 72 -27.20 8.17 15.84
C ARG A 72 -26.97 9.41 16.70
N VAL A 73 -28.03 10.10 17.13
CA VAL A 73 -27.90 11.35 17.90
C VAL A 73 -27.13 11.17 19.22
N PRO A 74 -27.41 10.16 20.07
CA PRO A 74 -26.65 9.94 21.30
C PRO A 74 -25.17 9.60 21.04
N ALA A 75 -24.90 8.80 20.01
CA ALA A 75 -23.54 8.43 19.63
C ALA A 75 -22.72 9.64 19.18
N ILE A 76 -23.31 10.53 18.38
CA ILE A 76 -22.67 11.78 17.93
C ILE A 76 -22.37 12.70 19.11
N ARG A 77 -23.32 12.86 20.05
CA ARG A 77 -23.11 13.66 21.26
C ARG A 77 -21.97 13.10 22.11
N SER A 78 -21.96 11.79 22.33
CA SER A 78 -20.88 11.11 23.05
C SER A 78 -19.52 11.32 22.38
N GLU A 79 -19.44 11.29 21.05
CA GLU A 79 -18.18 11.50 20.32
C GLU A 79 -17.69 12.95 20.44
N LEU A 80 -18.61 13.93 20.39
CA LEU A 80 -18.27 15.34 20.57
C LEU A 80 -17.74 15.62 21.98
N ASP A 81 -18.35 15.03 23.01
CA ASP A 81 -17.90 15.18 24.40
C ASP A 81 -16.53 14.52 24.62
N GLN A 82 -16.30 13.33 24.05
CA GLN A 82 -14.99 12.69 24.04
C GLN A 82 -13.93 13.55 23.33
N LYS A 83 -14.28 14.19 22.22
CA LYS A 83 -13.38 15.09 21.50
C LYS A 83 -13.03 16.33 22.33
N LYS A 84 -14.00 16.94 23.01
CA LYS A 84 -13.76 18.10 23.89
C LYS A 84 -12.90 17.74 25.11
N ASP A 85 -13.12 16.58 25.71
CA ASP A 85 -12.27 16.10 26.80
C ASP A 85 -10.83 15.85 26.33
N LEU A 86 -10.68 15.18 25.17
CA LEU A 86 -9.37 14.94 24.57
C LEU A 86 -8.65 16.25 24.25
N GLU A 87 -9.33 17.23 23.68
CA GLU A 87 -8.78 18.57 23.45
C GLU A 87 -8.29 19.22 24.75
N ARG A 88 -9.09 19.19 25.81
CA ARG A 88 -8.72 19.74 27.13
C ARG A 88 -7.45 19.08 27.66
N ARG A 89 -7.37 17.74 27.57
CA ARG A 89 -6.20 16.96 28.02
C ARG A 89 -4.95 17.28 27.22
N VAL A 90 -5.06 17.38 25.88
CA VAL A 90 -3.95 17.78 25.01
C VAL A 90 -3.48 19.19 25.36
N ARG A 91 -4.39 20.18 25.48
CA ARG A 91 -4.04 21.56 25.85
C ARG A 91 -3.32 21.62 27.19
N LYS A 92 -3.80 20.89 28.21
CA LYS A 92 -3.15 20.78 29.52
C LYS A 92 -1.73 20.22 29.39
N ARG A 93 -1.54 19.19 28.56
CA ARG A 93 -0.25 18.52 28.39
C ARG A 93 0.79 19.37 27.64
N ILE A 94 0.37 20.15 26.65
CA ILE A 94 1.30 20.99 25.85
C ILE A 94 1.57 22.37 26.47
N ALA A 95 0.75 22.82 27.42
CA ALA A 95 0.88 24.15 28.04
C ALA A 95 2.31 24.49 28.52
N PRO A 96 3.07 23.56 29.14
CA PRO A 96 4.44 23.83 29.57
C PRO A 96 5.44 24.07 28.45
N TYR A 97 5.12 23.82 27.17
CA TYR A 97 6.08 23.96 26.05
C TYR A 97 5.80 25.18 25.17
N LYS A 98 4.74 25.93 25.45
CA LYS A 98 4.28 27.04 24.60
C LYS A 98 5.27 28.20 24.54
N ASN A 99 5.88 28.55 25.67
CA ASN A 99 6.74 29.71 25.81
C ASN A 99 8.23 29.37 25.93
N TYR A 100 8.59 28.08 26.07
CA TYR A 100 9.98 27.65 26.24
C TYR A 100 10.63 27.42 24.88
N THR A 101 11.65 28.23 24.56
CA THR A 101 12.39 28.19 23.30
C THR A 101 13.55 27.20 23.31
N GLU A 102 14.06 26.86 24.49
CA GLU A 102 15.26 26.01 24.64
C GLU A 102 14.93 24.54 24.90
N VAL A 103 13.71 24.25 25.38
CA VAL A 103 13.30 22.90 25.75
C VAL A 103 12.65 22.21 24.56
N LEU A 104 13.31 21.19 24.01
CA LEU A 104 12.73 20.30 23.01
C LEU A 104 11.51 19.58 23.64
N PRO A 105 10.29 19.73 23.09
CA PRO A 105 9.14 19.01 23.59
C PRO A 105 9.32 17.49 23.41
N PRO A 106 8.87 16.65 24.36
CA PRO A 106 9.01 15.20 24.30
C PRO A 106 7.94 14.55 23.41
N PHE A 107 7.59 15.20 22.30
CA PHE A 107 6.56 14.75 21.36
C PHE A 107 7.17 14.63 19.98
N SER A 108 6.85 13.53 19.30
CA SER A 108 7.17 13.33 17.89
C SER A 108 6.29 14.22 16.99
N PHE A 109 6.71 14.44 15.75
CA PHE A 109 5.89 15.16 14.76
C PHE A 109 4.53 14.51 14.49
N PRO A 110 4.42 13.17 14.33
CA PRO A 110 3.13 12.49 14.27
C PRO A 110 2.18 12.85 15.41
N GLU A 111 2.68 12.84 16.65
CA GLU A 111 1.90 13.20 17.84
C GLU A 111 1.47 14.67 17.81
N MET A 112 2.40 15.59 17.52
CA MET A 112 2.09 17.02 17.43
C MET A 112 1.10 17.35 16.30
N ILE A 113 1.18 16.67 15.16
CA ILE A 113 0.22 16.82 14.06
C ILE A 113 -1.18 16.41 14.52
N VAL A 114 -1.29 15.25 15.18
CA VAL A 114 -2.57 14.74 15.69
C VAL A 114 -3.12 15.66 16.78
N MET A 115 -2.28 16.11 17.71
CA MET A 115 -2.65 17.12 18.72
C MET A 115 -3.15 18.41 18.06
N GLY A 116 -2.50 18.86 16.99
CA GLY A 116 -2.90 20.05 16.25
C GLY A 116 -4.27 19.91 15.59
N ILE A 117 -4.57 18.74 15.02
CA ILE A 117 -5.89 18.47 14.44
C ILE A 117 -6.97 18.37 15.54
N VAL A 118 -6.65 17.80 16.71
CA VAL A 118 -7.59 17.73 17.85
C VAL A 118 -7.91 19.13 18.38
N CYS A 119 -6.89 19.98 18.57
CA CYS A 119 -7.02 21.31 19.18
C CYS A 119 -7.43 22.41 18.20
N SER A 120 -7.45 22.14 16.90
CA SER A 120 -7.94 23.10 15.91
C SER A 120 -9.40 22.79 15.63
N SER A 121 -10.27 23.79 15.86
CA SER A 121 -11.69 23.70 15.49
C SER A 121 -11.91 23.64 13.97
N TRP A 122 -10.85 23.77 13.16
CA TRP A 122 -10.89 23.85 11.70
C TRP A 122 -9.96 22.80 11.11
N ASN A 123 -10.43 22.05 10.11
CA ASN A 123 -9.64 21.09 9.34
C ASN A 123 -8.50 21.83 8.60
N ARG A 124 -7.32 21.90 9.21
CA ARG A 124 -6.18 22.63 8.67
C ARG A 124 -5.51 21.86 7.55
N GLY A 125 -5.01 22.60 6.57
CA GLY A 125 -4.02 22.09 5.63
C GLY A 125 -2.66 21.89 6.30
N VAL A 126 -1.73 21.25 5.59
CA VAL A 126 -0.34 21.06 6.05
C VAL A 126 0.30 22.37 6.55
N PRO A 127 0.20 23.52 5.83
CA PRO A 127 0.76 24.79 6.32
C PRO A 127 0.10 25.26 7.61
N GLY A 128 -1.22 25.08 7.74
CA GLY A 128 -1.96 25.49 8.94
C GLY A 128 -1.59 24.67 10.17
N LEU A 129 -1.26 23.38 10.00
CA LEU A 129 -0.76 22.51 11.07
C LEU A 129 0.68 22.85 11.43
N HIS A 130 1.53 23.15 10.44
CA HIS A 130 2.90 23.63 10.70
C HIS A 130 2.87 24.92 11.54
N TYR A 131 2.04 25.88 11.15
CA TYR A 131 1.83 27.11 11.90
C TYR A 131 1.29 26.84 13.32
N TRP A 132 0.35 25.89 13.47
CA TRP A 132 -0.16 25.53 14.80
C TRP A 132 0.95 24.98 15.71
N ILE A 133 1.86 24.15 15.18
CA ILE A 133 3.00 23.63 15.95
C ILE A 133 3.88 24.80 16.41
N MET A 134 4.24 25.74 15.53
CA MET A 134 5.04 26.91 15.90
C MET A 134 4.35 27.80 16.96
N GLN A 135 3.03 27.90 16.95
CA GLN A 135 2.29 28.69 17.96
C GLN A 135 2.19 28.02 19.33
N ASN A 136 2.36 26.69 19.41
CA ASN A 136 2.17 25.92 20.64
C ASN A 136 3.45 25.30 21.19
N PHE A 137 4.56 25.35 20.45
CA PHE A 137 5.86 24.83 20.87
C PHE A 137 6.95 25.86 20.57
N GLY A 138 7.37 26.60 21.61
CA GLY A 138 8.33 27.71 21.50
C GLY A 138 9.65 27.30 20.85
N TYR A 139 10.11 26.07 21.11
CA TYR A 139 11.29 25.48 20.52
C TYR A 139 11.26 25.46 18.98
N TYR A 140 10.19 24.93 18.38
CA TYR A 140 10.07 24.87 16.92
C TYR A 140 9.87 26.23 16.28
N ARG A 141 9.19 27.17 16.99
CA ARG A 141 9.11 28.57 16.55
C ARG A 141 10.49 29.20 16.47
N ASN A 142 11.34 29.00 17.49
CA ASN A 142 12.68 29.54 17.51
C ASN A 142 13.56 28.93 16.39
N LEU A 143 13.49 27.61 16.19
CA LEU A 143 14.17 26.95 15.08
C LEU A 143 13.76 27.50 13.70
N ALA A 144 12.46 27.72 13.49
CA ALA A 144 11.97 28.31 12.25
C ALA A 144 12.49 29.74 12.05
N MET A 145 12.48 30.57 13.11
CA MET A 145 13.02 31.94 13.04
C MET A 145 14.52 31.98 12.76
N MET A 146 15.32 31.08 13.36
CA MET A 146 16.76 30.98 13.07
C MET A 146 17.03 30.58 11.62
N TYR A 147 16.22 29.67 11.06
CA TYR A 147 16.32 29.27 9.66
C TYR A 147 16.00 30.42 8.70
N GLU A 148 14.89 31.13 8.91
CA GLU A 148 14.45 32.23 8.03
C GLU A 148 15.37 33.45 8.12
N SER A 149 15.88 33.76 9.31
CA SER A 149 16.74 34.93 9.51
C SER A 149 18.18 34.72 9.02
N GLY A 150 18.56 33.48 8.72
CA GLY A 150 19.96 33.11 8.44
C GLY A 150 20.87 33.24 9.66
N TYR A 151 20.34 33.65 10.82
CA TYR A 151 21.06 33.71 12.09
C TYR A 151 21.08 32.31 12.70
N GLY A 152 22.14 31.58 12.37
CA GLY A 152 22.43 30.27 12.93
C GLY A 152 23.70 29.69 12.30
N GLY A 153 24.43 28.89 13.07
CA GLY A 153 25.51 28.11 12.47
C GLY A 153 24.94 27.11 11.46
N GLU A 154 25.79 26.57 10.59
CA GLU A 154 25.40 25.51 9.62
C GLU A 154 24.65 24.35 10.30
N ARG A 155 25.00 24.05 11.55
CA ARG A 155 24.33 23.04 12.39
C ARG A 155 22.85 23.34 12.61
N ASP A 156 22.47 24.59 12.85
CA ASP A 156 21.09 24.98 13.15
C ASP A 156 20.24 25.01 11.88
N MET A 157 20.82 25.44 10.75
CA MET A 157 20.17 25.34 9.45
C MET A 157 19.86 23.88 9.07
N ARG A 158 20.82 22.97 9.28
CA ARG A 158 20.60 21.52 9.07
C ARG A 158 19.50 20.97 9.98
N ARG A 159 19.45 21.40 11.25
CA ARG A 159 18.39 21.01 12.19
C ARG A 159 17.01 21.47 11.72
N ALA A 160 16.87 22.73 11.31
CA ALA A 160 15.60 23.26 10.81
C ALA A 160 15.16 22.58 9.50
N ALA A 161 16.09 22.30 8.59
CA ALA A 161 15.80 21.53 7.38
C ALA A 161 15.30 20.11 7.72
N ASN A 162 15.92 19.43 8.69
CA ASN A 162 15.49 18.12 9.15
C ASN A 162 14.09 18.17 9.78
N VAL A 163 13.77 19.21 10.57
CA VAL A 163 12.42 19.43 11.12
C VAL A 163 11.38 19.51 10.02
N HIS A 164 11.66 20.23 8.92
CA HIS A 164 10.75 20.31 7.79
C HIS A 164 10.54 18.94 7.12
N LEU A 165 11.62 18.18 6.91
CA LEU A 165 11.56 16.83 6.34
C LEU A 165 10.79 15.87 7.24
N ASP A 166 11.04 15.88 8.55
CA ASP A 166 10.38 15.03 9.52
C ASP A 166 8.88 15.35 9.60
N PHE A 167 8.53 16.64 9.67
CA PHE A 167 7.14 17.11 9.64
C PHE A 167 6.41 16.68 8.37
N ALA A 168 7.01 16.90 7.19
CA ALA A 168 6.41 16.48 5.92
C ALA A 168 6.27 14.96 5.84
N SER A 169 7.26 14.23 6.38
CA SER A 169 7.28 12.77 6.35
C SER A 169 6.18 12.15 7.21
N ALA A 170 5.84 12.76 8.34
CA ALA A 170 4.84 12.25 9.27
C ALA A 170 3.45 12.09 8.60
N PHE A 171 3.08 12.94 7.65
CA PHE A 171 1.80 12.78 6.92
C PHE A 171 1.73 11.52 6.06
N SER A 172 2.88 10.93 5.74
CA SER A 172 2.98 9.68 5.00
C SER A 172 2.92 8.45 5.90
N ASP A 173 2.95 8.59 7.22
CA ASP A 173 2.98 7.44 8.11
C ASP A 173 1.63 6.73 8.15
N LEU A 174 1.63 5.40 8.04
CA LEU A 174 0.41 4.61 7.92
C LEU A 174 -0.46 4.66 9.19
N ASP A 175 0.18 4.61 10.35
CA ASP A 175 -0.48 4.43 11.65
C ASP A 175 -1.06 5.71 12.25
N LEU A 176 -0.85 6.85 11.60
CA LEU A 176 -1.43 8.11 12.08
C LEU A 176 -2.95 8.05 11.93
N PRO A 177 -3.70 8.33 13.01
CA PRO A 177 -5.16 8.34 13.00
C PRO A 177 -5.68 9.63 12.35
N ILE A 178 -5.19 9.95 11.15
CA ILE A 178 -5.59 11.12 10.37
C ILE A 178 -6.01 10.65 8.98
N PHE A 179 -6.91 11.39 8.34
CA PHE A 179 -7.32 11.11 6.98
C PHE A 179 -7.62 12.41 6.25
N ARG A 180 -7.59 12.35 4.91
CA ARG A 180 -8.12 13.43 4.08
C ARG A 180 -9.61 13.16 3.90
N PRO A 181 -10.50 14.00 4.43
CA PRO A 181 -11.92 13.84 4.15
C PRO A 181 -12.10 13.89 2.63
N LYS A 182 -12.77 12.88 2.07
CA LYS A 182 -13.19 12.95 0.67
C LYS A 182 -14.21 14.08 0.60
N PHE A 183 -13.87 15.15 -0.10
CA PHE A 183 -14.88 16.12 -0.48
C PHE A 183 -15.79 15.37 -1.45
N GLN A 184 -16.95 14.92 -0.96
CA GLN A 184 -18.04 14.63 -1.87
C GLN A 184 -18.42 16.00 -2.40
N GLY A 185 -17.99 16.31 -3.63
CA GLY A 185 -18.47 17.51 -4.30
C GLY A 185 -20.01 17.51 -4.26
N PRO A 186 -20.64 18.69 -4.36
CA PRO A 186 -22.06 18.74 -4.69
C PRO A 186 -22.30 17.78 -5.86
N ARG A 187 -23.41 17.02 -5.79
CA ARG A 187 -23.80 16.14 -6.90
C ARG A 187 -23.82 16.97 -8.18
N GLU A 188 -23.50 16.35 -9.32
CA GLU A 188 -23.35 17.00 -10.64
C GLU A 188 -24.54 17.88 -11.08
N ASP A 189 -25.67 17.82 -10.38
CA ASP A 189 -26.88 18.60 -10.63
C ASP A 189 -26.92 19.97 -9.91
N GLU A 190 -26.02 20.23 -8.97
CA GLU A 190 -25.91 21.52 -8.28
C GLU A 190 -24.74 22.32 -8.87
N GLU A 191 -25.06 23.19 -9.83
CA GLU A 191 -24.17 24.20 -10.41
C GLU A 191 -23.71 25.18 -9.32
N VAL A 192 -22.72 24.75 -8.57
CA VAL A 192 -22.11 25.56 -7.53
C VAL A 192 -20.62 25.66 -7.85
N THR A 193 -20.27 26.78 -8.46
CA THR A 193 -18.90 27.21 -8.70
C THR A 193 -18.22 27.52 -7.36
N TYR A 194 -17.56 26.53 -6.76
CA TYR A 194 -16.63 26.76 -5.66
C TYR A 194 -15.21 26.31 -6.00
N GLU A 195 -14.30 27.20 -5.61
CA GLU A 195 -12.86 27.18 -5.82
C GLU A 195 -12.20 25.86 -5.37
N VAL A 196 -11.33 25.36 -6.23
CA VAL A 196 -10.60 24.08 -6.20
C VAL A 196 -9.49 24.05 -5.11
N PHE A 197 -9.68 24.71 -3.96
CA PHE A 197 -8.67 24.82 -2.90
C PHE A 197 -8.86 23.88 -1.69
N SER A 198 -9.78 22.93 -1.71
CA SER A 198 -10.03 22.05 -0.55
C SER A 198 -9.20 20.74 -0.51
N SER A 199 -8.22 20.55 -1.39
CA SER A 199 -7.44 19.30 -1.51
C SER A 199 -6.38 19.05 -0.41
N GLY A 200 -6.17 20.01 0.50
CA GLY A 200 -5.10 19.96 1.50
C GLY A 200 -5.51 19.60 2.93
N ARG A 201 -6.80 19.53 3.25
CA ARG A 201 -7.28 19.45 4.64
C ARG A 201 -7.10 18.05 5.24
N TRP A 202 -6.73 18.00 6.52
CA TRP A 202 -6.65 16.77 7.31
C TRP A 202 -7.67 16.78 8.44
N ALA A 203 -8.23 15.61 8.73
CA ALA A 203 -9.12 15.36 9.85
C ALA A 203 -8.57 14.20 10.70
N ALA A 204 -8.88 14.22 11.99
CA ALA A 204 -8.55 13.14 12.90
C ALA A 204 -9.62 12.04 12.81
N GLY A 205 -9.22 10.80 13.06
CA GLY A 205 -10.10 9.66 13.25
C GLY A 205 -11.05 9.82 14.44
N PRO A 206 -11.85 8.78 14.74
CA PRO A 206 -12.69 8.76 15.92
C PRO A 206 -11.91 9.07 17.20
N ALA A 207 -12.52 9.81 18.13
CA ALA A 207 -11.85 10.29 19.35
C ALA A 207 -11.17 9.17 20.15
N ALA A 208 -11.77 7.98 20.21
CA ALA A 208 -11.18 6.81 20.88
C ALA A 208 -9.85 6.37 20.24
N THR A 209 -9.77 6.30 18.91
CA THR A 209 -8.55 5.93 18.18
C THR A 209 -7.46 6.98 18.39
N VAL A 210 -7.82 8.26 18.34
CA VAL A 210 -6.88 9.37 18.54
C VAL A 210 -6.36 9.39 19.97
N SER A 211 -7.25 9.19 20.95
CA SER A 211 -6.86 9.10 22.36
C SER A 211 -5.95 7.91 22.62
N GLN A 212 -6.16 6.77 21.94
CA GLN A 212 -5.29 5.61 22.06
C GLN A 212 -3.90 5.86 21.45
N PHE A 213 -3.85 6.54 20.30
CA PHE A 213 -2.59 6.94 19.66
C PHE A 213 -1.79 7.92 20.54
N LEU A 214 -2.44 8.95 21.09
CA LEU A 214 -1.81 9.95 21.96
C LEU A 214 -1.61 9.45 23.40
N ARG A 215 -2.03 8.23 23.72
CA ARG A 215 -1.97 7.69 25.08
C ARG A 215 -0.57 7.77 25.71
N PRO A 216 0.53 7.40 25.01
CA PRO A 216 1.87 7.50 25.58
C PRO A 216 2.26 8.92 25.99
N CYS A 217 1.76 9.94 25.28
CA CYS A 217 2.04 11.34 25.60
C CYS A 217 1.15 11.88 26.71
N LEU A 218 -0.10 11.40 26.80
CA LEU A 218 -1.14 11.94 27.68
C LEU A 218 -1.15 11.31 29.07
N LEU A 219 -0.78 10.03 29.17
CA LEU A 219 -0.58 9.36 30.44
C LEU A 219 0.92 9.42 30.73
N GLY A 220 1.33 10.11 31.79
CA GLY A 220 2.75 10.12 32.19
C GLY A 220 3.29 8.70 32.45
N GLU A 221 4.59 8.57 32.67
CA GLU A 221 5.30 7.28 32.89
C GLU A 221 4.76 6.42 34.05
N SER A 222 3.83 6.96 34.84
CA SER A 222 3.27 6.39 36.05
C SER A 222 2.40 5.15 35.86
N ASP A 223 1.90 4.89 34.64
CA ASP A 223 1.05 3.71 34.35
C ASP A 223 1.90 2.47 34.01
N SER A 224 2.82 2.10 34.92
CA SER A 224 3.59 0.84 34.85
C SER A 224 2.71 -0.37 35.18
N ARG A 225 1.68 -0.61 34.35
CA ARG A 225 0.90 -1.84 34.43
C ARG A 225 1.81 -3.01 34.10
N SER A 226 1.68 -4.09 34.88
CA SER A 226 2.35 -5.37 34.60
C SER A 226 2.17 -5.74 33.11
N PRO A 227 3.23 -6.19 32.42
CA PRO A 227 3.16 -6.47 30.99
C PRO A 227 2.10 -7.53 30.70
N PHE A 228 1.31 -7.28 29.66
CA PHE A 228 0.27 -8.19 29.21
C PHE A 228 0.88 -9.49 28.65
N ARG A 229 0.47 -10.63 29.18
CA ARG A 229 0.97 -11.96 28.75
C ARG A 229 0.18 -12.44 27.54
N LEU A 230 0.68 -12.13 26.34
CA LEU A 230 0.05 -12.49 25.06
C LEU A 230 -0.26 -14.00 24.93
N MET A 231 0.61 -14.87 25.48
CA MET A 231 0.47 -16.32 25.35
C MET A 231 -0.61 -16.94 26.26
N ASP A 232 -1.09 -16.19 27.26
CA ASP A 232 -2.17 -16.64 28.14
C ASP A 232 -3.56 -16.48 27.48
N LEU A 233 -3.62 -15.81 26.32
CA LEU A 233 -4.84 -15.70 25.52
C LEU A 233 -5.12 -16.99 24.74
N PRO A 234 -6.41 -17.33 24.50
CA PRO A 234 -6.81 -18.31 23.49
C PRO A 234 -6.22 -18.00 22.10
N ALA A 235 -5.97 -19.05 21.31
CA ALA A 235 -5.32 -18.95 20.01
C ALA A 235 -6.08 -18.02 19.05
N GLU A 236 -7.41 -18.02 19.12
CA GLU A 236 -8.30 -17.20 18.29
C GLU A 236 -8.07 -15.70 18.54
N LEU A 237 -7.88 -15.32 19.80
CA LEU A 237 -7.61 -13.92 20.16
C LEU A 237 -6.19 -13.52 19.75
N ARG A 238 -5.20 -14.42 19.90
CA ARG A 238 -3.84 -14.19 19.41
C ARG A 238 -3.81 -13.97 17.89
N LEU A 239 -4.53 -14.81 17.14
CA LEU A 239 -4.65 -14.66 15.68
C LEU A 239 -5.27 -13.33 15.29
N ARG A 240 -6.33 -12.89 15.98
CA ARG A 240 -6.91 -11.55 15.74
C ARG A 240 -5.91 -10.42 16.03
N ILE A 241 -5.13 -10.54 17.11
CA ILE A 241 -4.07 -9.56 17.41
C ILE A 241 -3.02 -9.53 16.30
N TYR A 242 -2.59 -10.69 15.79
CA TYR A 242 -1.67 -10.74 14.65
C TYR A 242 -2.29 -10.15 13.40
N GLU A 243 -3.58 -10.37 13.14
CA GLU A 243 -4.28 -9.75 12.02
C GLU A 243 -4.25 -8.22 12.13
N TYR A 244 -4.57 -7.67 13.31
CA TYR A 244 -4.49 -6.22 13.55
C TYR A 244 -3.07 -5.66 13.43
N ALA A 245 -2.06 -6.41 13.87
CA ALA A 245 -0.68 -5.94 13.88
C ALA A 245 0.03 -6.10 12.52
N LEU A 246 -0.31 -7.14 11.75
CA LEU A 246 0.47 -7.55 10.58
C LEU A 246 -0.25 -7.35 9.24
N LEU A 247 -1.58 -7.25 9.23
CA LEU A 247 -2.29 -6.96 7.99
C LEU A 247 -2.25 -5.47 7.71
N LEU A 248 -1.71 -5.16 6.54
CA LEU A 248 -1.65 -3.82 5.99
C LEU A 248 -2.89 -3.58 5.11
N PRO A 249 -3.17 -2.32 4.74
CA PRO A 249 -4.33 -2.00 3.90
C PRO A 249 -4.41 -2.85 2.63
N LYS A 250 -5.62 -3.26 2.24
CA LYS A 250 -5.88 -4.07 1.02
C LYS A 250 -5.45 -3.39 -0.29
N SER A 251 -5.09 -2.11 -0.23
CA SER A 251 -4.40 -1.44 -1.33
C SER A 251 -3.06 -2.09 -1.71
N GLY A 252 -2.54 -2.95 -0.84
CA GLY A 252 -1.37 -3.77 -1.10
C GLY A 252 -0.11 -3.22 -0.47
N VAL A 253 0.87 -4.12 -0.32
CA VAL A 253 2.13 -3.92 0.36
C VAL A 253 3.24 -3.99 -0.66
N GLN A 254 3.95 -2.90 -0.82
CA GLN A 254 5.15 -2.85 -1.63
C GLN A 254 6.39 -2.98 -0.74
N VAL A 255 7.29 -3.88 -1.14
CA VAL A 255 8.64 -3.99 -0.57
C VAL A 255 9.59 -3.19 -1.47
N SER A 256 10.00 -2.00 -1.04
CA SER A 256 10.96 -1.20 -1.78
C SER A 256 12.39 -1.59 -1.40
N HIS A 257 13.29 -1.68 -2.37
CA HIS A 257 14.72 -1.88 -2.12
C HIS A 257 15.48 -0.61 -2.51
N LYS A 258 16.10 0.06 -1.54
CA LYS A 258 16.96 1.23 -1.79
C LYS A 258 18.36 0.78 -2.22
N GLY A 259 18.48 0.26 -3.44
CA GLY A 259 19.78 -0.10 -4.02
C GLY A 259 20.52 -1.26 -3.33
N PRO A 260 21.81 -1.49 -3.68
CA PRO A 260 22.65 -2.51 -3.08
C PRO A 260 23.00 -2.09 -1.64
N GLY A 261 22.39 -2.75 -0.65
CA GLY A 261 22.67 -2.51 0.77
C GLY A 261 21.65 -1.63 1.51
N GLY A 262 20.74 -0.94 0.81
CA GLY A 262 19.68 -0.21 1.48
C GLY A 262 18.65 -1.14 2.13
N PHE A 263 18.23 -0.78 3.34
CA PHE A 263 17.15 -1.46 4.04
C PHE A 263 15.89 -1.50 3.18
N ALA A 264 15.22 -2.65 3.17
CA ALA A 264 13.92 -2.75 2.52
C ALA A 264 12.92 -1.84 3.24
N GLY A 265 12.16 -1.04 2.51
CA GLY A 265 11.02 -0.29 3.05
C GLY A 265 9.72 -1.06 2.83
N LEU A 266 8.78 -0.98 3.77
CA LEU A 266 7.40 -1.39 3.54
C LEU A 266 6.55 -0.16 3.24
N HIS A 267 5.77 -0.24 2.17
CA HIS A 267 4.87 0.83 1.76
C HIS A 267 3.47 0.31 1.48
N ALA A 268 2.46 1.07 1.89
CA ALA A 268 1.07 0.86 1.49
C ALA A 268 0.64 1.96 0.52
N PHE A 269 -0.25 1.66 -0.42
CA PHE A 269 -0.72 2.64 -1.41
C PHE A 269 -1.86 3.52 -0.91
N SER A 270 -2.57 3.10 0.14
CA SER A 270 -3.72 3.80 0.71
C SER A 270 -3.94 3.37 2.15
N ARG A 271 -4.53 4.27 2.98
CA ARG A 271 -5.03 3.94 4.32
C ARG A 271 -6.33 3.14 4.26
N ASP A 272 -6.94 3.06 3.08
CA ASP A 272 -8.20 2.35 2.88
C ASP A 272 -7.98 0.83 2.88
N TYR A 273 -8.33 0.19 3.99
CA TYR A 273 -8.29 -1.26 4.17
C TYR A 273 -9.28 -2.03 3.32
N ASN A 274 -10.20 -1.36 2.61
CA ASN A 274 -11.23 -2.03 1.82
C ASN A 274 -11.05 -1.85 0.31
N ARG A 275 -10.16 -0.96 -0.12
CA ARG A 275 -9.99 -0.65 -1.54
C ARG A 275 -8.78 -1.39 -2.13
N PRO A 276 -8.96 -2.24 -3.17
CA PRO A 276 -7.84 -2.80 -3.90
C PRO A 276 -7.07 -1.70 -4.65
N PRO A 277 -5.80 -1.93 -5.01
CA PRO A 277 -5.04 -0.96 -5.79
C PRO A 277 -5.74 -0.72 -7.13
N THR A 278 -6.18 0.51 -7.38
CA THR A 278 -6.81 0.87 -8.66
C THR A 278 -5.81 0.92 -9.80
N ARG A 279 -4.52 1.19 -9.51
CA ARG A 279 -3.39 1.16 -10.47
C ARG A 279 -2.09 0.84 -9.74
N VAL A 280 -1.37 -0.19 -10.18
CA VAL A 280 -0.01 -0.51 -9.69
C VAL A 280 1.08 0.22 -10.48
N SER A 281 0.71 0.80 -11.61
CA SER A 281 1.63 1.38 -12.57
C SER A 281 1.28 2.84 -12.86
N ALA A 282 2.27 3.73 -12.67
CA ALA A 282 2.27 5.11 -13.14
C ALA A 282 2.45 5.23 -14.67
N TYR A 283 2.49 4.10 -15.41
CA TYR A 283 2.68 4.10 -16.86
C TYR A 283 1.37 4.33 -17.64
N GLY A 284 0.59 5.31 -17.21
CA GLY A 284 -0.07 6.14 -18.21
C GLY A 284 1.01 7.00 -18.88
N PRO A 285 0.91 7.34 -20.18
CA PRO A 285 1.79 8.33 -20.80
C PRO A 285 1.77 9.68 -20.06
N ASP A 286 0.76 9.93 -19.23
CA ASP A 286 0.67 11.04 -18.28
C ASP A 286 1.70 10.89 -17.15
N ARG A 287 2.95 11.25 -17.44
CA ARG A 287 4.06 11.39 -16.48
C ARG A 287 3.76 12.33 -15.29
N GLY A 288 2.59 12.96 -15.24
CA GLY A 288 2.14 13.84 -14.16
C GLY A 288 1.30 13.16 -13.07
N ALA A 289 0.79 11.95 -13.29
CA ALA A 289 -0.03 11.26 -12.29
C ALA A 289 0.87 10.74 -11.15
N ARG A 290 1.14 11.60 -10.16
CA ARG A 290 1.79 11.22 -8.90
C ARG A 290 1.09 9.96 -8.37
N LEU A 291 1.84 8.87 -8.20
CA LEU A 291 1.33 7.71 -7.48
C LEU A 291 0.69 8.21 -6.17
N PRO A 292 -0.46 7.64 -5.75
CA PRO A 292 -1.02 7.96 -4.44
C PRO A 292 0.10 7.84 -3.42
N SER A 293 0.24 8.89 -2.59
CA SER A 293 1.37 9.06 -1.68
C SER A 293 1.65 7.74 -0.96
N ARG A 294 2.82 7.15 -1.21
CA ARG A 294 3.22 5.88 -0.60
C ARG A 294 3.25 6.09 0.90
N LEU A 295 2.34 5.41 1.59
CA LEU A 295 2.31 5.46 3.03
C LEU A 295 3.48 4.65 3.54
N LYS A 296 4.32 5.29 4.34
CA LYS A 296 5.42 4.64 5.03
C LYS A 296 4.81 3.76 6.11
N CYS A 297 5.07 2.46 6.00
CA CYS A 297 4.87 1.56 7.12
C CYS A 297 6.10 1.67 8.04
N PRO A 298 6.01 1.20 9.29
CA PRO A 298 7.19 0.98 10.12
C PRO A 298 8.27 0.19 9.36
N ALA A 299 9.53 0.41 9.71
CA ALA A 299 10.63 -0.36 9.13
C ALA A 299 10.32 -1.87 9.24
N PRO A 300 10.64 -2.71 8.23
CA PRO A 300 10.25 -4.12 8.27
C PRO A 300 10.72 -4.86 9.52
N ALA A 301 11.87 -4.48 10.10
CA ALA A 301 12.35 -5.04 11.36
C ALA A 301 11.40 -4.75 12.54
N VAL A 302 10.79 -3.55 12.55
CA VAL A 302 9.79 -3.16 13.56
C VAL A 302 8.44 -3.80 13.24
N HIS A 303 7.97 -3.72 11.99
CA HIS A 303 6.69 -4.31 11.58
C HIS A 303 6.64 -5.82 11.79
N LEU A 304 7.76 -6.50 11.52
CA LEU A 304 7.90 -7.95 11.69
C LEU A 304 8.54 -8.33 13.03
N ALA A 305 8.66 -7.40 13.99
CA ALA A 305 9.27 -7.69 15.30
C ALA A 305 8.56 -8.84 16.02
N LEU A 306 7.24 -9.00 15.81
CA LEU A 306 6.45 -10.12 16.34
C LEU A 306 7.03 -11.48 15.95
N PHE A 307 7.66 -11.60 14.78
CA PHE A 307 8.27 -12.86 14.33
C PHE A 307 9.49 -13.26 15.17
N ALA A 308 10.12 -12.31 15.85
CA ALA A 308 11.31 -12.55 16.66
C ALA A 308 10.98 -12.88 18.13
N VAL A 309 9.72 -12.79 18.56
CA VAL A 309 9.33 -12.96 19.97
C VAL A 309 9.49 -14.40 20.44
N SER A 310 8.91 -15.37 19.73
CA SER A 310 9.04 -16.79 20.05
C SER A 310 8.74 -17.68 18.84
N LYS A 311 9.18 -18.95 18.88
CA LYS A 311 8.90 -19.93 17.81
C LYS A 311 7.39 -20.18 17.65
N ALA A 312 6.61 -20.10 18.73
CA ALA A 312 5.16 -20.29 18.68
C ALA A 312 4.49 -19.09 17.96
N VAL A 313 4.83 -17.86 18.39
CA VAL A 313 4.34 -16.63 17.75
C VAL A 313 4.74 -16.61 16.27
N TYR A 314 5.98 -16.98 15.94
CA TYR A 314 6.43 -17.07 14.55
C TYR A 314 5.55 -17.98 13.69
N LYS A 315 5.24 -19.19 14.17
CA LYS A 315 4.41 -20.18 13.45
C LYS A 315 2.98 -19.69 13.24
N GLU A 316 2.41 -18.98 14.22
CA GLU A 316 1.04 -18.44 14.14
C GLU A 316 0.98 -17.17 13.27
N ALA A 317 1.93 -16.25 13.43
CA ALA A 317 1.90 -14.92 12.84
C ALA A 317 2.39 -14.86 11.39
N MET A 318 3.39 -15.67 11.02
CA MET A 318 3.93 -15.74 9.66
C MET A 318 2.84 -16.01 8.59
N PRO A 319 1.96 -17.03 8.72
CA PRO A 319 0.93 -17.27 7.73
C PRO A 319 -0.10 -16.13 7.64
N VAL A 320 -0.32 -15.38 8.73
CA VAL A 320 -1.19 -14.19 8.72
C VAL A 320 -0.59 -13.11 7.84
N PHE A 321 0.68 -12.75 8.04
CA PHE A 321 1.34 -11.72 7.24
C PHE A 321 1.45 -12.11 5.76
N TYR A 322 2.09 -13.25 5.44
CA TYR A 322 2.36 -13.61 4.05
C TYR A 322 1.11 -14.10 3.30
N GLY A 323 0.12 -14.62 4.03
CA GLY A 323 -1.12 -15.12 3.44
C GLY A 323 -2.25 -14.10 3.37
N GLY A 324 -2.28 -13.12 4.26
CA GLY A 324 -3.34 -12.11 4.31
C GLY A 324 -3.03 -10.83 3.55
N ASN A 325 -1.74 -10.49 3.34
CA ASN A 325 -1.36 -9.30 2.60
C ASN A 325 -1.32 -9.53 1.08
N LEU A 326 -1.70 -8.49 0.33
CA LEU A 326 -1.50 -8.40 -1.11
C LEU A 326 -0.12 -7.81 -1.39
N PHE A 327 0.81 -8.60 -1.97
CA PHE A 327 2.13 -8.09 -2.29
C PHE A 327 2.16 -7.45 -3.67
N VAL A 328 2.53 -6.18 -3.72
CA VAL A 328 2.56 -5.39 -4.95
C VAL A 328 4.01 -5.13 -5.35
N CYS A 329 4.37 -5.59 -6.53
CA CYS A 329 5.67 -5.33 -7.14
C CYS A 329 5.48 -4.30 -8.25
N GLU A 330 6.31 -3.25 -8.32
CA GLU A 330 6.17 -2.26 -9.40
C GLU A 330 6.38 -2.90 -10.75
N ASP A 331 7.34 -3.81 -10.86
CA ASP A 331 7.67 -4.52 -12.07
C ASP A 331 8.12 -5.97 -11.79
N VAL A 332 8.50 -6.66 -12.86
CA VAL A 332 8.99 -8.04 -12.82
C VAL A 332 10.36 -8.15 -12.12
N GLN A 333 11.17 -7.09 -12.08
CA GLN A 333 12.44 -7.11 -11.36
C GLN A 333 12.19 -7.08 -9.85
N ASP A 334 11.26 -6.27 -9.38
CA ASP A 334 10.81 -6.26 -7.99
C ASP A 334 10.17 -7.59 -7.59
N LEU A 335 9.36 -8.18 -8.47
CA LEU A 335 8.82 -9.53 -8.26
C LEU A 335 9.95 -10.56 -8.08
N TYR A 336 10.96 -10.55 -8.95
CA TYR A 336 12.10 -11.45 -8.82
C TYR A 336 12.86 -11.22 -7.51
N ARG A 337 13.12 -9.96 -7.14
CA ARG A 337 13.81 -9.61 -5.88
C ARG A 337 13.03 -10.10 -4.66
N LEU A 338 11.71 -9.92 -4.64
CA LEU A 338 10.84 -10.40 -3.59
C LEU A 338 10.92 -11.93 -3.48
N LEU A 339 10.66 -12.64 -4.58
CA LEU A 339 10.59 -14.11 -4.58
C LEU A 339 11.95 -14.77 -4.30
N SER A 340 13.05 -14.18 -4.76
CA SER A 340 14.40 -14.74 -4.56
C SER A 340 14.97 -14.52 -3.16
N LYS A 341 14.51 -13.49 -2.44
CA LYS A 341 14.98 -13.19 -1.08
C LYS A 341 14.15 -13.86 0.01
N LEU A 342 12.91 -14.23 -0.28
CA LEU A 342 12.05 -14.90 0.69
C LEU A 342 12.49 -16.36 0.89
N ARG A 343 12.45 -16.82 2.14
CA ARG A 343 12.69 -18.22 2.49
C ARG A 343 11.56 -19.11 1.97
N GLU A 344 11.87 -20.37 1.67
CA GLU A 344 10.93 -21.32 1.07
C GLU A 344 9.61 -21.44 1.85
N HIS A 345 9.67 -21.56 3.17
CA HIS A 345 8.47 -21.68 3.99
C HIS A 345 7.63 -20.38 4.00
N CYS A 346 8.23 -19.19 3.84
CA CYS A 346 7.47 -17.95 3.65
C CYS A 346 6.76 -17.94 2.29
N LEU A 347 7.43 -18.40 1.24
CA LEU A 347 6.86 -18.50 -0.12
C LEU A 347 5.62 -19.40 -0.14
N HIS A 348 5.56 -20.43 0.72
CA HIS A 348 4.40 -21.32 0.84
C HIS A 348 3.15 -20.62 1.36
N HIS A 349 3.28 -19.44 1.98
CA HIS A 349 2.16 -18.69 2.50
C HIS A 349 1.68 -17.57 1.58
N LEU A 350 2.44 -17.20 0.54
CA LEU A 350 2.02 -16.18 -0.42
C LEU A 350 0.75 -16.60 -1.16
N ARG A 351 -0.30 -15.76 -1.08
CA ARG A 351 -1.61 -16.03 -1.71
C ARG A 351 -1.99 -15.02 -2.78
N HIS A 352 -1.59 -13.75 -2.63
CA HIS A 352 -2.02 -12.65 -3.49
C HIS A 352 -0.80 -11.82 -3.93
N ILE A 353 -0.57 -11.72 -5.24
CA ILE A 353 0.53 -10.95 -5.81
C ILE A 353 -0.01 -10.07 -6.95
N THR A 354 0.45 -8.83 -7.01
CA THR A 354 0.25 -7.93 -8.14
C THR A 354 1.60 -7.49 -8.69
N PHE A 355 1.76 -7.43 -10.01
CA PHE A 355 2.93 -6.84 -10.63
C PHE A 355 2.65 -6.28 -12.02
N SER A 356 3.56 -5.44 -12.55
CA SER A 356 3.51 -4.99 -13.93
C SER A 356 4.59 -5.63 -14.80
N ILE A 357 4.28 -5.84 -16.08
CA ILE A 357 5.24 -6.30 -17.09
C ILE A 357 5.61 -5.14 -18.01
N THR A 358 6.89 -4.76 -18.01
CA THR A 358 7.42 -3.70 -18.85
C THR A 358 8.52 -4.24 -19.77
N LYS A 359 8.80 -3.53 -20.88
CA LYS A 359 9.90 -3.86 -21.82
C LYS A 359 11.25 -4.01 -21.12
N ARG A 360 11.50 -3.26 -20.05
CA ARG A 360 12.81 -3.20 -19.37
C ARG A 360 13.17 -4.49 -18.62
N CYS A 361 12.18 -5.30 -18.27
CA CYS A 361 12.39 -6.45 -17.39
C CYS A 361 12.59 -7.78 -18.14
N LYS A 362 12.85 -7.77 -19.46
CA LYS A 362 13.03 -9.01 -20.25
C LYS A 362 13.96 -10.05 -19.62
N PRO A 363 15.18 -9.71 -19.14
CA PRO A 363 16.12 -10.72 -18.65
C PRO A 363 15.66 -11.40 -17.36
N MET A 364 14.84 -10.71 -16.55
CA MET A 364 14.39 -11.20 -15.25
C MET A 364 13.07 -11.97 -15.33
N ALA A 365 12.24 -11.73 -16.36
CA ALA A 365 10.91 -12.32 -16.49
C ALA A 365 10.90 -13.85 -16.41
N THR A 366 11.75 -14.51 -17.19
CA THR A 366 11.87 -15.97 -17.17
C THR A 366 12.20 -16.50 -15.77
N LYS A 367 13.10 -15.83 -15.04
CA LYS A 367 13.50 -16.24 -13.69
C LYS A 367 12.39 -15.99 -12.67
N ALA A 368 11.78 -14.80 -12.71
CA ALA A 368 10.68 -14.40 -11.85
C ALA A 368 9.50 -15.36 -11.99
N PHE A 369 9.06 -15.63 -13.23
CA PHE A 369 7.90 -16.48 -13.48
C PHE A 369 8.17 -17.96 -13.20
N LYS A 370 9.42 -18.41 -13.31
CA LYS A 370 9.81 -19.74 -12.84
C LYS A 370 9.59 -19.88 -11.34
N LEU A 371 10.01 -18.90 -10.54
CA LEU A 371 9.76 -18.87 -9.08
C LEU A 371 8.27 -18.69 -8.76
N LEU A 372 7.56 -17.86 -9.52
CA LEU A 372 6.12 -17.66 -9.34
C LEU A 372 5.34 -18.98 -9.54
N ALA A 373 5.73 -19.77 -10.53
CA ALA A 373 5.11 -21.08 -10.81
C ALA A 373 5.36 -22.12 -9.71
N THR A 374 6.39 -21.96 -8.88
CA THR A 374 6.65 -22.88 -7.75
C THR A 374 5.83 -22.55 -6.51
N LEU A 375 5.09 -21.43 -6.47
CA LEU A 375 4.27 -21.08 -5.31
C LEU A 375 3.09 -22.06 -5.16
N PRO A 376 3.04 -22.85 -4.06
CA PRO A 376 2.04 -23.90 -3.92
C PRO A 376 0.65 -23.36 -3.60
N ARG A 377 0.57 -22.23 -2.89
CA ARG A 377 -0.67 -21.65 -2.35
C ARG A 377 -1.07 -20.31 -2.98
N LEU A 378 -0.44 -19.92 -4.08
CA LEU A 378 -0.84 -18.71 -4.82
C LEU A 378 -2.28 -18.88 -5.31
N LYS A 379 -3.17 -17.96 -4.91
CA LYS A 379 -4.61 -18.01 -5.23
C LYS A 379 -5.00 -16.95 -6.25
N GLU A 380 -4.46 -15.75 -6.11
CA GLU A 380 -4.86 -14.60 -6.91
C GLU A 380 -3.63 -13.90 -7.48
N LEU A 381 -3.73 -13.53 -8.76
CA LEU A 381 -2.66 -12.84 -9.47
C LEU A 381 -3.22 -11.71 -10.31
N ASP A 382 -2.70 -10.51 -10.07
CA ASP A 382 -3.07 -9.32 -10.82
C ASP A 382 -1.87 -8.86 -11.67
N ILE A 383 -2.04 -8.79 -12.98
CA ILE A 383 -0.97 -8.52 -13.94
C ILE A 383 -1.29 -7.26 -14.73
N TRP A 384 -0.45 -6.25 -14.60
CA TRP A 384 -0.53 -5.02 -15.39
C TRP A 384 0.34 -5.15 -16.64
N ILE A 385 -0.25 -5.01 -17.81
CA ILE A 385 0.43 -5.15 -19.09
C ILE A 385 -0.15 -4.17 -20.11
N HIS A 386 0.72 -3.60 -20.93
CA HIS A 386 0.35 -2.78 -22.07
C HIS A 386 0.84 -3.48 -23.34
N GLU A 387 -0.04 -4.25 -24.00
CA GLU A 387 0.27 -5.05 -25.18
C GLU A 387 0.92 -4.28 -26.32
N PRO A 388 0.56 -3.02 -26.63
CA PRO A 388 1.27 -2.22 -27.64
C PRO A 388 2.76 -2.03 -27.34
N SER A 389 3.20 -2.23 -26.09
CA SER A 389 4.63 -2.28 -25.75
C SER A 389 5.30 -3.62 -26.03
N PHE A 390 4.60 -4.63 -26.51
CA PHE A 390 5.17 -5.93 -26.84
C PHE A 390 4.90 -6.34 -28.29
N SER A 391 4.22 -5.49 -29.05
CA SER A 391 4.08 -5.65 -30.49
C SER A 391 5.45 -5.57 -31.14
N THR A 392 5.75 -6.57 -31.96
CA THR A 392 6.94 -6.64 -32.79
C THR A 392 6.53 -7.15 -34.15
N GLU A 393 7.10 -6.62 -35.23
CA GLU A 393 6.84 -7.06 -36.61
C GLU A 393 7.42 -8.46 -36.93
N GLY A 394 7.60 -9.32 -35.92
CA GLY A 394 8.26 -10.62 -36.06
C GLY A 394 7.45 -11.80 -35.50
N ASN A 395 8.04 -12.99 -35.64
CA ASN A 395 7.46 -14.26 -35.18
C ASN A 395 7.20 -14.23 -33.66
N GLY A 396 5.94 -14.07 -33.29
CA GLY A 396 5.46 -14.17 -31.90
C GLY A 396 5.49 -15.61 -31.38
N TYR A 397 5.06 -15.80 -30.12
CA TYR A 397 4.91 -17.14 -29.56
C TYR A 397 3.71 -17.86 -30.18
N VAL A 398 3.75 -19.20 -30.19
CA VAL A 398 2.59 -20.03 -30.59
C VAL A 398 1.38 -19.69 -29.72
N GLY A 399 0.33 -19.13 -30.33
CA GLY A 399 -0.88 -18.65 -29.66
C GLY A 399 -0.90 -17.15 -29.32
N LEU A 400 0.21 -16.43 -29.54
CA LEU A 400 0.32 -14.96 -29.46
C LEU A 400 1.11 -14.44 -30.68
N SER A 401 0.49 -14.53 -31.86
CA SER A 401 1.04 -13.95 -33.08
C SER A 401 1.20 -12.44 -32.93
N GLY A 402 2.38 -11.92 -33.29
CA GLY A 402 2.68 -10.48 -33.26
C GLY A 402 3.19 -9.91 -31.93
N PHE A 403 3.31 -10.74 -30.87
CA PHE A 403 3.79 -10.28 -29.55
C PHE A 403 4.93 -11.12 -29.00
N LEU A 404 5.97 -10.44 -28.51
CA LEU A 404 7.08 -11.06 -27.79
C LEU A 404 7.05 -10.67 -26.31
N LEU A 405 6.26 -11.41 -25.52
CA LEU A 405 6.21 -11.24 -24.07
C LEU A 405 7.33 -12.06 -23.38
N PRO A 406 8.32 -11.42 -22.73
CA PRO A 406 9.43 -12.14 -22.11
C PRO A 406 8.95 -13.09 -21.02
N GLY A 407 9.46 -14.33 -21.01
CA GLY A 407 9.10 -15.35 -20.02
C GLY A 407 7.67 -15.90 -20.16
N PHE A 408 6.98 -15.60 -21.28
CA PHE A 408 5.62 -16.08 -21.52
C PHE A 408 5.41 -17.59 -21.27
N PRO A 409 6.29 -18.50 -21.75
CA PRO A 409 6.13 -19.93 -21.47
C PRO A 409 6.17 -20.29 -19.98
N GLN A 410 6.91 -19.54 -19.16
CA GLN A 410 7.02 -19.75 -17.72
C GLN A 410 5.81 -19.17 -16.99
N LEU A 411 5.32 -18.00 -17.40
CA LEU A 411 4.09 -17.43 -16.87
C LEU A 411 2.90 -18.35 -17.15
N ARG A 412 2.86 -18.93 -18.36
CA ARG A 412 1.92 -19.98 -18.77
C ARG A 412 2.00 -21.26 -17.90
N ARG A 413 3.03 -21.47 -17.08
CA ARG A 413 3.09 -22.63 -16.16
C ARG A 413 2.40 -22.37 -14.82
N VAL A 414 2.07 -21.11 -14.52
CA VAL A 414 1.26 -20.77 -13.35
C VAL A 414 -0.17 -21.26 -13.61
N ARG A 415 -0.63 -22.20 -12.79
CA ARG A 415 -1.91 -22.92 -12.93
C ARG A 415 -2.58 -23.06 -11.56
N GLY A 416 -3.88 -23.33 -11.56
CA GLY A 416 -4.69 -23.55 -10.37
C GLY A 416 -4.96 -22.28 -9.57
N LEU A 417 -4.94 -21.11 -10.22
CA LEU A 417 -5.35 -19.86 -9.59
C LEU A 417 -6.86 -19.83 -9.41
N LYS A 418 -7.32 -19.24 -8.31
CA LYS A 418 -8.74 -18.93 -8.09
C LYS A 418 -9.18 -17.74 -8.94
N ALA A 419 -8.32 -16.74 -9.09
CA ALA A 419 -8.56 -15.57 -9.92
C ALA A 419 -7.26 -15.09 -10.57
N VAL A 420 -7.37 -14.66 -11.83
CA VAL A 420 -6.32 -13.91 -12.52
C VAL A 420 -6.96 -12.68 -13.15
N ARG A 421 -6.40 -11.49 -12.92
CA ARG A 421 -6.91 -10.24 -13.50
C ARG A 421 -5.79 -9.59 -14.30
N PHE A 422 -6.10 -9.28 -15.54
CA PHE A 422 -5.22 -8.53 -16.42
C PHE A 422 -5.70 -7.08 -16.47
N HIS A 423 -4.77 -6.15 -16.37
CA HIS A 423 -5.05 -4.72 -16.34
C HIS A 423 -4.23 -4.01 -17.41
N GLY A 424 -4.81 -2.97 -18.00
CA GLY A 424 -4.23 -2.23 -19.13
C GLY A 424 -4.81 -2.68 -20.47
N ASP A 425 -4.26 -2.14 -21.55
CA ASP A 425 -4.63 -2.53 -22.92
C ASP A 425 -3.98 -3.88 -23.25
N CYS A 426 -4.72 -4.98 -23.01
CA CYS A 426 -4.20 -6.33 -23.14
C CYS A 426 -5.24 -7.43 -23.49
N PRO A 427 -6.03 -7.26 -24.56
CA PRO A 427 -7.06 -8.23 -24.93
C PRO A 427 -6.51 -9.61 -25.29
N THR A 428 -5.37 -9.67 -25.99
CA THR A 428 -4.79 -10.92 -26.52
C THR A 428 -4.29 -11.80 -25.38
N VAL A 429 -3.46 -11.24 -24.50
CA VAL A 429 -2.89 -11.87 -23.30
C VAL A 429 -4.01 -12.30 -22.36
N THR A 430 -5.04 -11.48 -22.17
CA THR A 430 -6.20 -11.83 -21.34
C THR A 430 -6.91 -13.07 -21.88
N SER A 431 -7.17 -13.11 -23.20
CA SER A 431 -7.88 -14.23 -23.82
C SER A 431 -7.10 -15.56 -23.74
N VAL A 432 -5.77 -15.50 -23.91
CA VAL A 432 -4.88 -16.67 -23.95
C VAL A 432 -4.51 -17.14 -22.54
N LEU A 433 -3.93 -16.26 -21.70
CA LEU A 433 -3.46 -16.68 -20.37
C LEU A 433 -4.58 -16.79 -19.35
N GLY A 434 -5.63 -15.97 -19.45
CA GLY A 434 -6.71 -15.94 -18.47
C GLY A 434 -7.35 -17.31 -18.28
N LYS A 435 -7.75 -17.96 -19.38
CA LYS A 435 -8.35 -19.30 -19.33
C LYS A 435 -7.39 -20.34 -18.81
N GLU A 436 -6.14 -20.28 -19.25
CA GLU A 436 -5.21 -21.34 -18.93
C GLU A 436 -4.69 -21.29 -17.49
N MET A 437 -4.44 -20.10 -16.93
CA MET A 437 -3.93 -19.96 -15.55
C MET A 437 -4.96 -20.40 -14.49
N LEU A 438 -6.25 -20.37 -14.84
CA LEU A 438 -7.36 -20.87 -14.02
C LEU A 438 -7.52 -22.40 -14.10
N GLN A 439 -6.92 -23.06 -15.09
CA GLN A 439 -7.00 -24.52 -15.17
C GLN A 439 -6.31 -25.16 -13.95
N PRO A 440 -6.87 -26.25 -13.39
CA PRO A 440 -6.27 -26.93 -12.26
C PRO A 440 -4.85 -27.41 -12.59
N LYS A 441 -3.97 -27.42 -11.59
CA LYS A 441 -2.65 -28.02 -11.75
C LYS A 441 -2.86 -29.48 -12.12
N LYS A 442 -2.31 -29.93 -13.26
CA LYS A 442 -2.28 -31.34 -13.61
C LYS A 442 -1.49 -32.05 -12.52
N GLU A 443 -2.20 -32.67 -11.59
CA GLU A 443 -1.57 -33.52 -10.60
C GLU A 443 -0.79 -34.57 -11.38
N LYS A 444 0.54 -34.57 -11.23
CA LYS A 444 1.34 -35.68 -11.71
C LYS A 444 0.82 -36.88 -10.95
N LYS A 445 -0.13 -37.62 -11.55
CA LYS A 445 -0.65 -38.87 -11.02
C LYS A 445 0.59 -39.64 -10.58
N LYS A 446 0.78 -39.83 -9.28
CA LYS A 446 1.91 -40.56 -8.68
C LYS A 446 1.78 -42.06 -9.01
N ALA A 447 1.57 -42.38 -10.29
CA ALA A 447 1.32 -43.71 -10.81
C ALA A 447 2.58 -44.60 -10.78
N VAL A 448 3.71 -44.10 -10.30
CA VAL A 448 5.00 -44.82 -10.39
C VAL A 448 5.52 -45.32 -9.04
N VAL A 449 5.02 -44.84 -7.89
CA VAL A 449 5.53 -45.30 -6.58
C VAL A 449 4.88 -46.62 -6.13
N ARG A 450 3.62 -46.88 -6.49
CA ARG A 450 2.96 -48.16 -6.16
C ARG A 450 3.46 -49.38 -6.94
N LYS A 451 4.24 -49.20 -8.02
CA LYS A 451 4.81 -50.33 -8.77
C LYS A 451 6.16 -50.83 -8.23
N ARG A 452 6.75 -50.16 -7.23
CA ARG A 452 8.01 -50.60 -6.58
C ARG A 452 7.80 -51.18 -5.18
N GLU A 453 6.79 -50.76 -4.42
CA GLU A 453 6.46 -51.43 -3.13
C GLU A 453 5.80 -52.81 -3.31
N ALA A 454 5.16 -53.08 -4.46
CA ALA A 454 4.66 -54.41 -4.79
C ALA A 454 5.75 -55.39 -5.25
N VAL A 455 6.97 -54.92 -5.55
CA VAL A 455 8.10 -55.75 -6.01
C VAL A 455 9.10 -56.03 -4.88
N SER A 456 9.12 -55.25 -3.80
CA SER A 456 10.01 -55.51 -2.66
C SER A 456 9.47 -56.48 -1.61
N LEU A 457 8.23 -56.97 -1.75
CA LEU A 457 7.63 -57.95 -0.83
C LEU A 457 7.69 -59.41 -1.34
N THR A 458 8.23 -59.66 -2.53
CA THR A 458 8.34 -61.02 -3.10
C THR A 458 9.77 -61.56 -3.17
N GLY A 459 10.77 -60.82 -2.67
CA GLY A 459 12.19 -61.17 -2.75
C GLY A 459 12.85 -61.45 -1.41
N THR A 460 12.33 -62.36 -0.58
CA THR A 460 13.07 -62.87 0.59
C THR A 460 12.71 -64.32 0.91
N LYS A 461 12.92 -65.23 -0.04
CA LYS A 461 13.08 -66.66 0.26
C LYS A 461 14.21 -67.24 -0.60
N ALA A 462 14.98 -68.11 0.05
CA ALA A 462 16.01 -68.99 -0.50
C ALA A 462 17.40 -68.37 -0.76
N LYS A 463 18.26 -68.42 0.26
CA LYS A 463 19.56 -69.09 0.15
C LYS A 463 20.06 -69.51 1.53
N LYS A 464 19.80 -70.78 1.87
CA LYS A 464 20.44 -71.53 2.96
C LYS A 464 21.13 -72.74 2.31
N ALA A 465 22.32 -73.05 2.81
CA ALA A 465 23.23 -74.16 2.46
C ALA A 465 23.92 -74.00 1.08
N LYS A 466 25.23 -74.28 0.95
CA LYS A 466 25.91 -75.54 1.33
C LYS A 466 27.46 -75.42 1.21
N LEU A 467 28.18 -76.03 2.18
CA LEU A 467 29.58 -76.57 2.17
C LEU A 467 30.73 -75.60 1.83
N THR A 468 31.91 -75.63 2.46
CA THR A 468 32.67 -76.72 3.13
C THR A 468 33.63 -76.10 4.14
#